data_AF-A0A512TSC5-F1
#
_entry.id   AF-A0A512TSC5-F1
#
_cell.length_a   1.000
_cell.length_b   1.000
_cell.length_c   1.000
_cell.angle_alpha   90.00
_cell.angle_beta   90.00
_cell.angle_gamma   90.00
#
_symmetry.space_group_name_H-M   'P 1'
#
loop_
_entity.id
_entity.type
_entity.pdbx_description
1 polymer ?
#
loop_
_entity_poly.entity_id
_entity_poly.type
_entity_poly.pdbx_seq_one_letter_code
_entity_poly.pdbx_strand_id
1 'polypeptide(L)'
;MYELSLNDNGMTFKDLEKKIYKYACNEACKTMQEILEVLDEKLMNERDTQIYRNKGRKQTCLRTIMGDVEYSRRIYEFKLEDGKKATKYLLDEYLGMDTIGNVSINLVETILTNVSELSFRKTAENIKLMCNQEISAQGVWNVVQTVGEKIKEIEDRKIELNDKEALKGEIETPVLFQEQDGVWLSIQGKDKPKGKSKKKELKLAVSYTGWTLRPGSKKEHIVVDKTVCASFDKVNHFKKLTEATIAEKYNVDEIQTRILNGDGAKWIKATCQDQDIHFQLDPFHISQAILRSVSDKKDKKELITLFREGKVDEGLEAITKLLIINNDNEKAFNKLVTLYDYLVSNRDGLITKRSCGKYQCSLTTNSISG
;
A
#
# COMPACT_ATOMS: atom_id res chain seq x y z
N MET A 1 5.75 -6.10 45.98
CA MET A 1 7.06 -6.78 46.07
C MET A 1 6.79 -8.25 45.77
N TYR A 2 7.46 -8.85 44.77
CA TYR A 2 7.21 -10.24 44.36
C TYR A 2 7.84 -11.20 45.39
N GLU A 3 7.04 -12.03 46.06
CA GLU A 3 7.52 -13.04 47.01
C GLU A 3 7.94 -14.31 46.25
N LEU A 4 9.23 -14.61 46.24
CA LEU A 4 9.77 -15.87 45.75
C LEU A 4 9.80 -16.89 46.90
N SER A 5 8.98 -17.94 46.80
CA SER A 5 9.10 -19.11 47.67
C SER A 5 10.14 -20.06 47.10
N LEU A 6 11.13 -20.45 47.89
CA LEU A 6 12.23 -21.37 47.53
C LEU A 6 11.79 -22.83 47.33
N ASN A 7 10.49 -23.13 47.44
CA ASN A 7 9.95 -24.50 47.33
C ASN A 7 9.48 -24.89 45.92
N ASP A 8 9.67 -24.05 44.90
CA ASP A 8 9.34 -24.40 43.50
C ASP A 8 10.44 -25.29 42.88
N ASN A 9 10.50 -26.55 43.32
CA ASN A 9 11.27 -27.61 42.66
C ASN A 9 10.67 -27.88 41.26
N GLY A 10 11.04 -27.05 40.27
CA GLY A 10 10.58 -27.15 38.89
C GLY A 10 10.57 -25.84 38.09
N MET A 11 10.86 -24.69 38.70
CA MET A 11 10.81 -23.40 37.99
C MET A 11 12.07 -23.17 37.13
N THR A 12 11.91 -23.10 35.80
CA THR A 12 13.03 -22.83 34.89
C THR A 12 13.32 -21.32 34.79
N PHE A 13 14.52 -20.95 34.34
CA PHE A 13 14.85 -19.55 34.06
C PHE A 13 13.88 -18.92 33.05
N LYS A 14 13.44 -19.69 32.05
CA LYS A 14 12.45 -19.27 31.05
C LYS A 14 11.10 -18.93 31.70
N ASP A 15 10.69 -19.69 32.71
CA ASP A 15 9.45 -19.41 33.44
C ASP A 15 9.60 -18.18 34.34
N LEU A 16 10.76 -18.02 34.98
CA LEU A 16 11.09 -16.82 35.76
C LEU A 16 11.03 -15.55 34.90
N GLU A 17 11.69 -15.56 33.75
CA GLU A 17 11.71 -14.43 32.81
C GLU A 17 10.29 -14.02 32.39
N LYS A 18 9.45 -15.00 32.01
CA LYS A 18 8.04 -14.75 31.66
C LYS A 18 7.22 -14.17 32.81
N LYS A 19 7.43 -14.67 34.04
CA LYS A 19 6.74 -14.14 35.23
C LYS A 19 7.15 -12.70 35.52
N ILE A 20 8.45 -12.38 35.46
CA ILE A 20 8.97 -11.02 35.66
C ILE A 20 8.43 -10.07 34.57
N TYR A 21 8.49 -10.48 33.30
CA TYR A 21 7.95 -9.69 32.20
C TYR A 21 6.47 -9.35 32.41
N LYS A 22 5.67 -10.35 32.76
CA LYS A 22 4.24 -10.16 33.04
C LYS A 22 3.99 -9.23 34.23
N TYR A 23 4.78 -9.35 35.30
CA TYR A 23 4.70 -8.44 36.45
C TYR A 23 4.99 -7.00 36.04
N ALA A 24 6.09 -6.76 35.31
CA ALA A 24 6.45 -5.43 34.84
C ALA A 24 5.37 -4.81 33.94
N CYS A 25 4.79 -5.61 33.05
CA CYS A 25 3.68 -5.19 32.19
C CYS A 25 2.43 -4.80 33.01
N ASN A 26 2.08 -5.59 34.03
CA ASN A 26 0.94 -5.29 34.88
C ASN A 26 1.14 -3.99 35.69
N GLU A 27 2.35 -3.75 36.20
CA GLU A 27 2.66 -2.48 36.88
C GLU A 27 2.61 -1.31 35.90
N ALA A 28 3.13 -1.48 34.68
CA ALA A 28 3.03 -0.45 33.64
C ALA A 28 1.57 -0.13 33.26
N CYS A 29 0.68 -1.15 33.20
CA CYS A 29 -0.75 -0.92 32.97
C CYS A 29 -1.40 -0.12 34.11
N LYS A 30 -1.06 -0.39 35.38
CA LYS A 30 -1.54 0.40 36.53
C LYS A 30 -1.07 1.84 36.47
N THR A 31 0.21 2.06 36.18
CA THR A 31 0.76 3.40 36.01
C THR A 31 0.06 4.16 34.88
N MET A 32 -0.21 3.49 33.75
CA MET A 32 -0.96 4.09 32.64
C MET A 32 -2.39 4.47 33.07
N GLN A 33 -3.10 3.59 33.77
CA GLN A 33 -4.43 3.87 34.32
C GLN A 33 -4.40 5.13 35.20
N GLU A 34 -3.48 5.19 36.17
CA GLU A 34 -3.36 6.32 37.08
C GLU A 34 -3.11 7.64 36.32
N ILE A 35 -2.20 7.63 35.35
CA ILE A 35 -1.92 8.80 34.51
C ILE A 35 -3.17 9.25 33.75
N LEU A 36 -3.90 8.32 33.13
CA LEU A 36 -5.11 8.65 32.35
C LEU A 36 -6.19 9.27 33.23
N GLU A 37 -6.40 8.75 34.44
CA GLU A 37 -7.41 9.26 35.37
C GLU A 37 -7.02 10.62 35.97
N VAL A 38 -5.73 10.82 36.25
CA VAL A 38 -5.20 12.13 36.70
C VAL A 38 -5.34 13.18 35.59
N LEU A 39 -5.06 12.82 34.33
CA LEU A 39 -5.26 13.71 33.19
C LEU A 39 -6.74 14.05 32.99
N ASP A 40 -7.64 13.08 33.09
CA ASP A 40 -9.10 13.34 33.03
C ASP A 40 -9.56 14.29 34.13
N GLU A 41 -9.00 14.17 35.34
CA GLU A 41 -9.29 15.09 36.44
C GLU A 41 -8.79 16.51 36.19
N LYS A 42 -7.58 16.67 35.65
CA LYS A 42 -7.09 17.99 35.25
C LYS A 42 -7.98 18.62 34.18
N LEU A 43 -8.31 17.86 33.13
CA LEU A 43 -9.20 18.32 32.06
C LEU A 43 -10.59 18.69 32.58
N MET A 44 -11.12 17.96 33.57
CA MET A 44 -12.37 18.31 34.22
C MET A 44 -12.29 19.69 34.90
N ASN A 45 -11.18 19.97 35.60
CA ASN A 45 -11.01 21.22 36.34
C ASN A 45 -10.76 22.43 35.43
N GLU A 46 -10.08 22.21 34.30
CA GLU A 46 -9.71 23.26 33.35
C GLU A 46 -10.74 23.48 32.23
N ARG A 47 -11.78 22.63 32.13
CA ARG A 47 -12.77 22.73 31.05
C ARG A 47 -13.52 24.06 31.06
N ASP A 48 -13.89 24.50 29.87
CA ASP A 48 -14.92 25.52 29.71
C ASP A 48 -16.28 24.98 30.18
N THR A 49 -16.74 25.44 31.35
CA THR A 49 -18.01 25.01 31.95
C THR A 49 -19.25 25.55 31.23
N GLN A 50 -19.11 26.59 30.42
CA GLN A 50 -20.20 27.14 29.61
C GLN A 50 -20.45 26.27 28.37
N ILE A 51 -19.38 25.72 27.79
CA ILE A 51 -19.45 24.86 26.60
C ILE A 51 -19.67 23.40 26.99
N TYR A 52 -18.93 22.89 27.99
CA TYR A 52 -18.85 21.47 28.30
C TYR A 52 -19.55 21.10 29.61
N ARG A 53 -20.74 20.52 29.47
CA ARG A 53 -21.49 19.96 30.59
C ARG A 53 -21.03 18.53 30.88
N ASN A 54 -20.51 18.28 32.07
CA ASN A 54 -20.17 16.92 32.52
C ASN A 54 -21.43 16.05 32.67
N LYS A 55 -21.41 14.85 32.09
CA LYS A 55 -22.50 13.85 32.12
C LYS A 55 -22.19 12.62 32.98
N GLY A 56 -21.00 12.56 33.57
CA GLY A 56 -20.57 11.47 34.45
C GLY A 56 -19.32 10.76 33.95
N ARG A 57 -18.91 9.73 34.69
CA ARG A 57 -17.79 8.84 34.36
C ARG A 57 -18.29 7.60 33.63
N LYS A 58 -17.49 7.12 32.69
CA LYS A 58 -17.69 5.86 31.98
C LYS A 58 -16.45 5.01 32.13
N GLN A 59 -16.63 3.76 32.56
CA GLN A 59 -15.58 2.75 32.56
C GLN A 59 -15.28 2.32 31.11
N THR A 60 -14.01 2.14 30.80
CA THR A 60 -13.56 1.61 29.52
C THR A 60 -12.29 0.77 29.72
N CYS A 61 -11.93 0.01 28.70
CA CYS A 61 -10.72 -0.79 28.67
C CYS A 61 -9.98 -0.51 27.36
N LEU A 62 -8.71 -0.10 27.46
CA LEU A 62 -7.82 0.10 26.33
C LEU A 62 -6.83 -1.07 26.25
N ARG A 63 -6.84 -1.76 25.12
CA ARG A 63 -5.95 -2.89 24.83
C ARG A 63 -4.64 -2.36 24.26
N THR A 64 -3.56 -2.53 25.02
CA THR A 64 -2.21 -2.07 24.65
C THR A 64 -1.25 -3.24 24.48
N ILE A 65 -0.02 -2.94 24.02
CA ILE A 65 1.07 -3.93 23.96
C ILE A 65 1.47 -4.47 25.35
N MET A 66 1.25 -3.68 26.40
CA MET A 66 1.53 -4.04 27.80
C MET A 66 0.39 -4.84 28.43
N GLY A 67 -0.78 -4.85 27.80
CA GLY A 67 -1.98 -5.51 28.30
C GLY A 67 -3.18 -4.58 28.32
N ASP A 68 -4.24 -5.05 28.98
CA ASP A 68 -5.49 -4.33 29.12
C ASP A 68 -5.37 -3.27 30.22
N VAL A 69 -5.72 -2.03 29.89
CA VAL A 69 -5.74 -0.88 30.80
C VAL A 69 -7.20 -0.50 31.03
N GLU A 70 -7.74 -0.89 32.17
CA GLU A 70 -9.10 -0.51 32.60
C GLU A 70 -9.04 0.84 33.32
N TYR A 71 -9.84 1.80 32.89
CA TYR A 71 -9.84 3.14 33.50
C TYR A 71 -11.19 3.85 33.32
N SER A 72 -11.41 4.87 34.15
CA SER A 72 -12.58 5.75 34.07
C SER A 72 -12.25 7.05 33.36
N ARG A 73 -13.14 7.48 32.45
CA ARG A 73 -13.05 8.81 31.84
C ARG A 73 -14.41 9.51 31.82
N ARG A 74 -14.42 10.84 31.78
CA ARG A 74 -15.66 11.63 31.80
C ARG A 74 -16.21 11.89 30.40
N ILE A 75 -17.53 11.88 30.29
CA ILE A 75 -18.25 12.26 29.06
C ILE A 75 -18.82 13.66 29.19
N TYR A 76 -18.63 14.47 28.15
CA TYR A 76 -19.05 15.87 28.11
C TYR A 76 -20.09 16.08 27.01
N GLU A 77 -21.18 16.77 27.35
CA GLU A 77 -22.22 17.22 26.42
C GLU A 77 -21.92 18.66 25.99
N PHE A 78 -21.96 18.94 24.69
CA PHE A 78 -21.84 20.27 24.09
C PHE A 78 -22.88 20.47 22.99
N LYS A 79 -23.09 21.72 22.56
CA LYS A 79 -23.99 22.07 21.46
C LYS A 79 -23.21 22.29 20.17
N LEU A 80 -23.69 21.71 19.09
CA LEU A 80 -23.23 21.98 17.72
C LEU A 80 -23.80 23.33 17.23
N GLU A 81 -23.23 23.86 16.15
CA GLU A 81 -23.68 25.10 15.52
C GLU A 81 -25.16 25.06 15.09
N ASP A 82 -25.67 23.88 14.75
CA ASP A 82 -27.08 23.64 14.41
C ASP A 82 -28.01 23.50 15.64
N GLY A 83 -27.49 23.73 16.84
CA GLY A 83 -28.21 23.65 18.11
C GLY A 83 -28.41 22.22 18.65
N LYS A 84 -28.00 21.18 17.92
CA LYS A 84 -28.09 19.79 18.39
C LYS A 84 -27.06 19.51 19.48
N LYS A 85 -27.39 18.57 20.37
CA LYS A 85 -26.50 18.12 21.43
C LYS A 85 -25.59 17.01 20.92
N ALA A 86 -24.30 17.12 21.17
CA ALA A 86 -23.29 16.13 20.89
C ALA A 86 -22.52 15.77 22.17
N THR A 87 -21.84 14.62 22.17
CA THR A 87 -21.00 14.19 23.29
C THR A 87 -19.57 13.89 22.84
N LYS A 88 -18.61 14.16 23.71
CA LYS A 88 -17.20 13.80 23.50
C LYS A 88 -16.47 13.46 24.81
N TYR A 89 -15.28 12.89 24.67
CA TYR A 89 -14.34 12.66 25.76
C TYR A 89 -13.16 13.63 25.58
N LEU A 90 -12.99 14.57 26.51
CA LEU A 90 -11.90 15.55 26.42
C LEU A 90 -10.52 14.88 26.52
N LEU A 91 -10.42 13.77 27.28
CA LEU A 91 -9.19 13.00 27.39
C LEU A 91 -8.73 12.44 26.03
N ASP A 92 -9.66 11.87 25.26
CA ASP A 92 -9.37 11.30 23.95
C ASP A 92 -8.88 12.38 22.96
N GLU A 93 -9.52 13.55 22.97
CA GLU A 93 -9.13 14.69 22.13
C GLU A 93 -7.76 15.25 22.53
N TYR A 94 -7.52 15.42 23.84
CA TYR A 94 -6.25 15.94 24.36
C TYR A 94 -5.06 15.04 24.01
N LEU A 95 -5.24 13.72 24.10
CA LEU A 95 -4.20 12.76 23.78
C LEU A 95 -4.15 12.38 22.29
N GLY A 96 -5.08 12.87 21.47
CA GLY A 96 -5.23 12.42 20.09
C GLY A 96 -5.41 10.90 19.99
N MET A 97 -6.20 10.30 20.89
CA MET A 97 -6.41 8.86 20.95
C MET A 97 -7.12 8.38 19.69
N ASP A 98 -6.36 7.91 18.71
CA ASP A 98 -6.90 7.11 17.61
C ASP A 98 -6.85 5.63 18.00
N THR A 99 -8.02 4.99 18.01
CA THR A 99 -8.18 3.58 18.34
C THR A 99 -8.99 2.86 17.29
N ILE A 100 -8.83 1.54 17.24
CA ILE A 100 -9.71 0.65 16.49
C ILE A 100 -10.53 -0.15 17.50
N GLY A 101 -11.76 0.32 17.72
CA GLY A 101 -12.53 -0.07 18.89
C GLY A 101 -11.76 0.29 20.16
N ASN A 102 -11.39 -0.72 20.93
CA ASN A 102 -10.62 -0.57 22.16
C ASN A 102 -9.12 -0.90 21.98
N VAL A 103 -8.63 -1.06 20.75
CA VAL A 103 -7.24 -1.40 20.46
C VAL A 103 -6.44 -0.12 20.23
N SER A 104 -5.37 0.07 21.01
CA SER A 104 -4.43 1.20 20.85
C SER A 104 -3.69 1.15 19.51
N ILE A 105 -3.31 2.32 18.97
CA ILE A 105 -2.59 2.41 17.69
C ILE A 105 -1.28 1.60 17.69
N ASN A 106 -0.51 1.62 18.78
CA ASN A 106 0.74 0.84 18.89
C ASN A 106 0.49 -0.67 18.76
N LEU A 107 -0.64 -1.17 19.30
CA LEU A 107 -1.02 -2.57 19.16
C LEU A 107 -1.53 -2.85 17.74
N VAL A 108 -2.28 -1.93 17.13
CA VAL A 108 -2.70 -2.02 15.72
C VAL A 108 -1.49 -2.09 14.79
N GLU A 109 -0.50 -1.21 14.95
CA GLU A 109 0.74 -1.19 14.15
C GLU A 109 1.53 -2.50 14.28
N THR A 110 1.67 -3.01 15.52
CA THR A 110 2.31 -4.32 15.76
C THR A 110 1.56 -5.44 15.04
N ILE A 111 0.21 -5.43 15.08
CA ILE A 111 -0.63 -6.41 14.38
C ILE A 111 -0.43 -6.30 12.86
N LEU A 112 -0.52 -5.10 12.29
CA LEU A 112 -0.40 -4.86 10.84
C LEU A 112 0.97 -5.28 10.31
N THR A 113 2.03 -4.96 11.05
CA THR A 113 3.40 -5.36 10.71
C THR A 113 3.50 -6.89 10.61
N ASN A 114 2.95 -7.62 11.57
CA ASN A 114 2.95 -9.09 11.55
C ASN A 114 2.08 -9.67 10.42
N VAL A 115 0.88 -9.14 10.20
CA VAL A 115 -0.03 -9.62 9.15
C VAL A 115 0.53 -9.40 7.75
N SER A 116 1.39 -8.40 7.56
CA SER A 116 2.02 -8.14 6.26
C SER A 116 2.90 -9.30 5.78
N GLU A 117 3.41 -10.13 6.71
CA GLU A 117 4.32 -11.25 6.41
C GLU A 117 3.74 -12.62 6.80
N LEU A 118 2.75 -12.66 7.71
CA LEU A 118 2.28 -13.88 8.34
C LEU A 118 0.75 -14.03 8.29
N SER A 119 0.27 -15.26 8.49
CA SER A 119 -1.17 -15.50 8.59
C SER A 119 -1.77 -14.90 9.87
N PHE A 120 -3.08 -14.63 9.87
CA PHE A 120 -3.79 -14.09 11.05
C PHE A 120 -3.62 -14.96 12.30
N ARG A 121 -3.52 -16.29 12.14
CA ARG A 121 -3.30 -17.22 13.26
C ARG A 121 -1.88 -17.07 13.83
N LYS A 122 -0.87 -17.05 12.97
CA LYS A 122 0.53 -16.83 13.41
C LYS A 122 0.71 -15.46 14.02
N THR A 123 0.01 -14.45 13.49
CA THR A 123 0.00 -13.10 14.09
C THR A 123 -0.57 -13.14 15.51
N ALA A 124 -1.73 -13.78 15.71
CA ALA A 124 -2.31 -13.93 17.04
C ALA A 124 -1.36 -14.64 18.03
N GLU A 125 -0.66 -15.69 17.57
CA GLU A 125 0.38 -16.38 18.36
C GLU A 125 1.56 -15.46 18.70
N ASN A 126 2.05 -14.67 17.73
CA ASN A 126 3.14 -13.72 17.95
C ASN A 126 2.75 -12.61 18.92
N ILE A 127 1.54 -12.05 18.81
CA ILE A 127 1.04 -11.06 19.76
C ILE A 127 1.00 -11.64 21.18
N LYS A 128 0.54 -12.88 21.34
CA LYS A 128 0.55 -13.57 22.64
C LYS A 128 1.96 -13.81 23.20
N LEU A 129 2.95 -14.02 22.33
CA LEU A 129 4.33 -14.29 22.73
C LEU A 129 5.10 -13.01 23.07
N MET A 130 4.95 -11.98 22.24
CA MET A 130 5.76 -10.76 22.28
C MET A 130 5.10 -9.65 23.09
N CYS A 131 3.78 -9.64 23.18
CA CYS A 131 3.01 -8.68 23.95
C CYS A 131 2.36 -9.37 25.16
N ASN A 132 2.08 -8.62 26.23
CA ASN A 132 1.27 -9.13 27.34
C ASN A 132 -0.23 -9.02 27.00
N GLN A 133 -0.61 -9.48 25.81
CA GLN A 133 -1.94 -9.31 25.23
C GLN A 133 -2.35 -10.55 24.44
N GLU A 134 -3.65 -10.90 24.47
CA GLU A 134 -4.16 -12.05 23.74
C GLU A 134 -5.23 -11.65 22.73
N ILE A 135 -5.04 -11.99 21.46
CA ILE A 135 -6.02 -11.72 20.40
C ILE A 135 -6.30 -12.99 19.62
N SER A 136 -7.56 -13.22 19.26
CA SER A 136 -7.91 -14.34 18.38
C SER A 136 -7.54 -14.02 16.93
N ALA A 137 -7.37 -15.05 16.08
CA ALA A 137 -7.15 -14.84 14.64
C ALA A 137 -8.29 -14.03 14.00
N GLN A 138 -9.53 -14.21 14.49
CA GLN A 138 -10.68 -13.41 14.05
C GLN A 138 -10.57 -11.95 14.53
N GLY A 139 -10.07 -11.72 15.74
CA GLY A 139 -9.81 -10.38 16.26
C GLY A 139 -8.78 -9.63 15.41
N VAL A 140 -7.69 -10.32 15.03
CA VAL A 140 -6.70 -9.79 14.09
C VAL A 140 -7.35 -9.43 12.76
N TRP A 141 -8.16 -10.34 12.20
CA TRP A 141 -8.87 -10.07 10.94
C TRP A 141 -9.80 -8.85 11.06
N ASN A 142 -10.57 -8.72 12.14
CA ASN A 142 -11.45 -7.58 12.38
C ASN A 142 -10.66 -6.26 12.42
N VAL A 143 -9.52 -6.22 13.12
CA VAL A 143 -8.65 -5.03 13.16
C VAL A 143 -8.22 -4.65 11.75
N VAL A 144 -7.75 -5.61 10.95
CA VAL A 144 -7.32 -5.37 9.56
C VAL A 144 -8.48 -4.87 8.69
N GLN A 145 -9.69 -5.40 8.86
CA GLN A 145 -10.86 -4.91 8.13
C GLN A 145 -11.16 -3.45 8.47
N THR A 146 -11.19 -3.10 9.75
CA THR A 146 -11.47 -1.72 10.18
C THR A 146 -10.37 -0.75 9.74
N VAL A 147 -9.09 -1.17 9.75
CA VAL A 147 -8.01 -0.36 9.14
C VAL A 147 -8.28 -0.15 7.65
N GLY A 148 -8.66 -1.21 6.94
CA GLY A 148 -8.99 -1.12 5.51
C GLY A 148 -10.15 -0.19 5.20
N GLU A 149 -11.20 -0.18 6.04
CA GLU A 149 -12.33 0.76 5.94
C GLU A 149 -11.87 2.21 6.14
N LYS A 150 -11.05 2.48 7.17
CA LYS A 150 -10.47 3.81 7.40
C LYS A 150 -9.59 4.28 6.23
N ILE A 151 -8.75 3.39 5.68
CA ILE A 151 -7.94 3.69 4.49
C ILE A 151 -8.84 4.09 3.33
N LYS A 152 -9.91 3.32 3.09
CA LYS A 152 -10.86 3.63 2.02
C LYS A 152 -11.54 4.99 2.21
N GLU A 153 -11.94 5.34 3.43
CA GLU A 153 -12.51 6.65 3.74
C GLU A 153 -11.51 7.79 3.44
N ILE A 154 -10.23 7.60 3.79
CA ILE A 154 -9.16 8.56 3.46
C ILE A 154 -8.98 8.68 1.95
N GLU A 155 -8.97 7.56 1.23
CA GLU A 155 -8.86 7.52 -0.24
C GLU A 155 -10.03 8.22 -0.93
N ASP A 156 -11.27 7.93 -0.51
CA ASP A 156 -12.47 8.57 -1.05
C ASP A 156 -12.46 10.08 -0.75
N ARG A 157 -12.07 10.48 0.47
CA ARG A 157 -11.90 11.89 0.83
C ARG A 157 -10.82 12.59 0.00
N LYS A 158 -9.71 11.90 -0.28
CA LYS A 158 -8.63 12.41 -1.12
C LYS A 158 -9.13 12.69 -2.54
N ILE A 159 -9.93 11.77 -3.10
CA ILE A 159 -10.57 11.96 -4.40
C ILE A 159 -11.49 13.19 -4.38
N GLU A 160 -12.32 13.36 -3.34
CA GLU A 160 -13.18 14.55 -3.22
C GLU A 160 -12.41 15.86 -3.16
N LEU A 161 -11.28 15.89 -2.45
CA LEU A 161 -10.41 17.07 -2.36
C LEU A 161 -9.77 17.38 -3.71
N ASN A 162 -9.37 16.35 -4.45
CA ASN A 162 -8.83 16.50 -5.79
C ASN A 162 -9.87 17.01 -6.77
N ASP A 163 -11.10 16.46 -6.74
CA ASP A 163 -12.22 16.92 -7.56
C ASP A 163 -12.61 18.40 -7.28
N LYS A 164 -12.16 18.96 -6.15
CA LYS A 164 -12.33 20.38 -5.76
C LYS A 164 -11.07 21.23 -5.95
N GLU A 165 -10.02 20.69 -6.58
CA GLU A 165 -8.73 21.37 -6.77
C GLU A 165 -8.10 21.87 -5.46
N ALA A 166 -8.39 21.17 -4.35
CA ALA A 166 -7.92 21.54 -3.01
C ALA A 166 -6.60 20.87 -2.63
N LEU A 167 -6.15 19.87 -3.39
CA LEU A 167 -4.85 19.24 -3.19
C LEU A 167 -3.75 20.06 -3.86
N LYS A 168 -2.71 20.38 -3.11
CA LYS A 168 -1.56 21.16 -3.57
C LYS A 168 -0.27 20.51 -3.09
N GLY A 169 0.23 19.58 -3.89
CA GLY A 169 1.52 18.96 -3.64
C GLY A 169 2.66 19.98 -3.76
N GLU A 170 3.74 19.74 -3.02
CA GLU A 170 4.88 20.66 -2.92
C GLU A 170 6.03 20.28 -3.86
N ILE A 171 6.05 19.03 -4.36
CA ILE A 171 7.15 18.53 -5.18
C ILE A 171 6.97 18.99 -6.62
N GLU A 172 7.85 19.89 -7.05
CA GLU A 172 7.89 20.40 -8.41
C GLU A 172 8.83 19.54 -9.28
N THR A 173 8.35 19.13 -10.45
CA THR A 173 9.17 18.44 -11.45
C THR A 173 8.65 18.71 -12.85
N PRO A 174 9.52 19.00 -13.84
CA PRO A 174 9.08 19.13 -15.23
C PRO A 174 8.63 17.80 -15.83
N VAL A 175 9.15 16.67 -15.31
CA VAL A 175 8.83 15.32 -15.81
C VAL A 175 8.39 14.43 -14.66
N LEU A 176 7.23 13.80 -14.80
CA LEU A 176 6.73 12.78 -13.87
C LEU A 176 6.72 11.42 -14.57
N PHE A 177 7.42 10.46 -13.99
CA PHE A 177 7.42 9.07 -14.43
C PHE A 177 6.34 8.29 -13.71
N GLN A 178 5.65 7.43 -14.45
CA GLN A 178 4.56 6.60 -13.96
C GLN A 178 4.73 5.18 -14.46
N GLU A 179 4.44 4.22 -13.60
CA GLU A 179 4.44 2.79 -13.92
C GLU A 179 3.10 2.20 -13.48
N GLN A 180 2.40 1.52 -14.39
CA GLN A 180 1.15 0.83 -14.08
C GLN A 180 1.21 -0.64 -14.48
N ASP A 181 0.70 -1.49 -13.60
CA ASP A 181 0.64 -2.94 -13.80
C ASP A 181 -0.57 -3.56 -13.08
N GLY A 182 -0.94 -4.79 -13.44
CA GLY A 182 -2.02 -5.57 -12.86
C GLY A 182 -1.54 -6.91 -12.30
N VAL A 183 -1.71 -7.11 -10.99
CA VAL A 183 -1.37 -8.38 -10.33
C VAL A 183 -2.62 -9.21 -10.05
N TRP A 184 -2.66 -10.43 -10.60
CA TRP A 184 -3.80 -11.33 -10.44
C TRP A 184 -3.69 -12.20 -9.18
N LEU A 185 -4.46 -11.85 -8.16
CA LEU A 185 -4.47 -12.51 -6.86
C LEU A 185 -5.66 -13.47 -6.73
N SER A 186 -5.42 -14.66 -6.18
CA SER A 186 -6.49 -15.62 -5.87
C SER A 186 -7.28 -15.15 -4.66
N ILE A 187 -8.59 -14.92 -4.82
CA ILE A 187 -9.46 -14.45 -3.74
C ILE A 187 -10.24 -15.62 -3.13
N GLN A 188 -10.46 -15.54 -1.82
CA GLN A 188 -11.23 -16.52 -1.04
C GLN A 188 -12.58 -15.94 -0.60
N GLY A 189 -13.47 -16.80 -0.13
CA GLY A 189 -14.74 -16.38 0.47
C GLY A 189 -15.75 -15.79 -0.51
N LYS A 190 -16.54 -14.84 -0.01
CA LYS A 190 -17.70 -14.26 -0.73
C LYS A 190 -17.27 -13.34 -1.88
N ASP A 191 -16.09 -12.75 -1.80
CA ASP A 191 -15.54 -11.83 -2.81
C ASP A 191 -14.88 -12.56 -3.99
N LYS A 192 -14.86 -13.90 -3.94
CA LYS A 192 -14.35 -14.73 -5.02
C LYS A 192 -15.20 -14.53 -6.28
N PRO A 193 -14.59 -14.16 -7.43
CA PRO A 193 -15.33 -14.01 -8.67
C PRO A 193 -16.03 -15.32 -9.08
N LYS A 194 -17.29 -15.22 -9.50
CA LYS A 194 -18.15 -16.37 -9.87
C LYS A 194 -17.90 -16.89 -11.30
N GLY A 195 -16.72 -16.66 -11.86
CA GLY A 195 -16.36 -17.01 -13.24
C GLY A 195 -15.30 -18.11 -13.36
N LYS A 196 -14.84 -18.36 -14.61
CA LYS A 196 -13.74 -19.30 -14.89
C LYS A 196 -12.44 -18.90 -14.17
N SER A 197 -12.17 -17.59 -14.07
CA SER A 197 -11.07 -17.07 -13.27
C SER A 197 -11.53 -16.83 -11.84
N LYS A 198 -10.85 -17.48 -10.89
CA LYS A 198 -11.02 -17.30 -9.44
C LYS A 198 -10.14 -16.17 -8.89
N LYS A 199 -9.51 -15.39 -9.77
CA LYS A 199 -8.55 -14.34 -9.43
C LYS A 199 -9.16 -12.96 -9.65
N LYS A 200 -8.76 -12.01 -8.80
CA LYS A 200 -9.08 -10.59 -8.93
C LYS A 200 -7.78 -9.84 -9.23
N GLU A 201 -7.84 -8.90 -10.16
CA GLU A 201 -6.71 -8.04 -10.51
C GLU A 201 -6.60 -6.90 -9.48
N LEU A 202 -5.44 -6.84 -8.82
CA LEU A 202 -4.98 -5.68 -8.07
C LEU A 202 -4.26 -4.75 -9.05
N LYS A 203 -4.76 -3.52 -9.22
CA LYS A 203 -4.12 -2.51 -10.06
C LYS A 203 -3.09 -1.78 -9.22
N LEU A 204 -1.91 -1.57 -9.78
CA LEU A 204 -0.80 -0.87 -9.16
C LEU A 204 -0.42 0.33 -10.02
N ALA A 205 -0.16 1.45 -9.36
CA ALA A 205 0.41 2.65 -9.96
C ALA A 205 1.55 3.14 -9.07
N VAL A 206 2.69 3.43 -9.68
CA VAL A 206 3.84 4.05 -9.04
C VAL A 206 4.13 5.34 -9.77
N SER A 207 4.37 6.44 -9.05
CA SER A 207 4.84 7.70 -9.64
C SER A 207 6.10 8.18 -8.96
N TYR A 208 7.04 8.78 -9.70
CA TYR A 208 8.32 9.26 -9.20
C TYR A 208 8.92 10.35 -10.10
N THR A 209 9.82 11.18 -9.55
CA THR A 209 10.48 12.29 -10.26
C THR A 209 11.78 11.89 -10.95
N GLY A 210 12.37 10.76 -10.57
CA GLY A 210 13.60 10.25 -11.15
C GLY A 210 14.19 9.10 -10.33
N TRP A 211 15.48 8.85 -10.47
CA TRP A 211 16.20 7.81 -9.74
C TRP A 211 17.63 8.21 -9.40
N THR A 212 18.13 7.73 -8.27
CA THR A 212 19.51 7.93 -7.80
C THR A 212 20.16 6.60 -7.50
N LEU A 213 21.50 6.53 -7.57
CA LEU A 213 22.23 5.33 -7.13
C LEU A 213 21.89 5.01 -5.67
N ARG A 214 21.60 3.75 -5.39
CA ARG A 214 21.39 3.26 -4.03
C ARG A 214 22.68 3.49 -3.22
N PRO A 215 22.62 4.07 -2.01
CA PRO A 215 23.77 4.18 -1.14
C PRO A 215 24.44 2.81 -0.93
N GLY A 216 25.74 2.72 -1.21
CA GLY A 216 26.50 1.46 -1.11
C GLY A 216 26.43 0.55 -2.33
N SER A 217 25.69 0.90 -3.40
CA SER A 217 25.64 0.14 -4.65
C SER A 217 26.29 0.89 -5.82
N LYS A 218 26.87 0.12 -6.76
CA LYS A 218 27.42 0.65 -8.02
C LYS A 218 26.48 0.49 -9.22
N LYS A 219 25.36 -0.22 -9.05
CA LYS A 219 24.48 -0.62 -10.17
C LYS A 219 22.99 -0.46 -9.87
N GLU A 220 22.61 -0.50 -8.60
CA GLU A 220 21.21 -0.41 -8.22
C GLU A 220 20.81 1.04 -8.04
N HIS A 221 19.59 1.35 -8.48
CA HIS A 221 19.01 2.67 -8.34
C HIS A 221 17.77 2.59 -7.44
N ILE A 222 17.50 3.69 -6.75
CA ILE A 222 16.26 3.93 -6.02
C ILE A 222 15.52 5.06 -6.71
N VAL A 223 14.20 4.93 -6.84
CA VAL A 223 13.35 6.00 -7.36
C VAL A 223 13.18 7.09 -6.30
N VAL A 224 13.17 8.35 -6.73
CA VAL A 224 13.06 9.54 -5.89
C VAL A 224 11.62 10.01 -5.83
N ASP A 225 11.20 10.52 -4.67
CA ASP A 225 9.86 11.03 -4.39
C ASP A 225 8.72 10.05 -4.65
N LYS A 226 9.01 8.74 -4.64
CA LYS A 226 8.06 7.68 -4.96
C LYS A 226 6.70 7.82 -4.25
N THR A 227 5.62 7.64 -5.00
CA THR A 227 4.28 7.34 -4.49
C THR A 227 3.81 6.00 -5.04
N VAL A 228 2.97 5.32 -4.26
CA VAL A 228 2.39 4.03 -4.65
C VAL A 228 0.89 4.09 -4.39
N CYS A 229 0.11 3.66 -5.36
CA CYS A 229 -1.33 3.50 -5.28
C CYS A 229 -1.67 2.07 -5.70
N ALA A 230 -2.53 1.40 -4.94
CA ALA A 230 -2.95 0.04 -5.19
C ALA A 230 -4.45 -0.09 -4.93
N SER A 231 -5.22 -0.65 -5.88
CA SER A 231 -6.65 -0.86 -5.66
C SER A 231 -7.23 -2.06 -6.39
N PHE A 232 -8.20 -2.70 -5.74
CA PHE A 232 -9.05 -3.73 -6.31
C PHE A 232 -10.31 -3.17 -6.99
N ASP A 233 -10.49 -1.85 -6.98
CA ASP A 233 -11.67 -1.19 -7.53
C ASP A 233 -11.68 -1.14 -9.06
N LYS A 234 -12.77 -0.60 -9.59
CA LYS A 234 -12.95 -0.36 -11.01
C LYS A 234 -11.93 0.66 -11.50
N VAL A 235 -11.58 0.54 -12.78
CA VAL A 235 -10.58 1.39 -13.46
C VAL A 235 -10.84 2.89 -13.21
N ASN A 236 -12.09 3.36 -13.29
CA ASN A 236 -12.39 4.78 -13.12
C ASN A 236 -12.10 5.29 -11.70
N HIS A 237 -12.40 4.50 -10.67
CA HIS A 237 -12.08 4.87 -9.28
C HIS A 237 -10.56 4.84 -9.07
N PHE A 238 -9.89 3.79 -9.55
CA PHE A 238 -8.43 3.69 -9.49
C PHE A 238 -7.71 4.85 -10.18
N LYS A 239 -8.19 5.30 -11.35
CA LYS A 239 -7.69 6.48 -12.04
C LYS A 239 -7.82 7.73 -11.16
N LYS A 240 -9.02 8.01 -10.63
CA LYS A 240 -9.25 9.14 -9.72
C LYS A 240 -8.33 9.10 -8.50
N LEU A 241 -8.18 7.93 -7.88
CA LEU A 241 -7.31 7.74 -6.74
C LEU A 241 -5.84 8.00 -7.08
N THR A 242 -5.40 7.55 -8.26
CA THR A 242 -4.02 7.77 -8.74
C THR A 242 -3.76 9.25 -8.97
N GLU A 243 -4.67 9.96 -9.66
CA GLU A 243 -4.55 11.40 -9.88
C GLU A 243 -4.56 12.18 -8.56
N ALA A 244 -5.45 11.83 -7.64
CA ALA A 244 -5.51 12.45 -6.32
C ALA A 244 -4.23 12.19 -5.49
N THR A 245 -3.66 10.99 -5.59
CA THR A 245 -2.39 10.64 -4.93
C THR A 245 -1.20 11.38 -5.53
N ILE A 246 -1.25 11.69 -6.83
CA ILE A 246 -0.25 12.55 -7.48
C ILE A 246 -0.42 13.99 -6.98
N ALA A 247 -1.62 14.55 -7.07
CA ALA A 247 -1.89 15.95 -6.68
C ALA A 247 -1.66 16.22 -5.18
N GLU A 248 -1.79 15.21 -4.32
CA GLU A 248 -1.46 15.32 -2.89
C GLU A 248 0.04 15.57 -2.65
N LYS A 249 0.92 15.04 -3.50
CA LYS A 249 2.37 15.09 -3.28
C LYS A 249 3.12 16.01 -4.23
N TYR A 250 2.73 16.01 -5.51
CA TYR A 250 3.40 16.76 -6.57
C TYR A 250 2.60 18.01 -6.91
N ASN A 251 3.32 19.09 -7.22
CA ASN A 251 2.73 20.28 -7.82
C ASN A 251 2.41 19.96 -9.29
N VAL A 252 1.13 19.69 -9.57
CA VAL A 252 0.69 19.24 -10.90
C VAL A 252 0.88 20.32 -11.97
N ASP A 253 0.82 21.60 -11.58
CA ASP A 253 0.94 22.73 -12.50
C ASP A 253 2.36 22.83 -13.12
N GLU A 254 3.37 22.34 -12.41
CA GLU A 254 4.77 22.34 -12.87
C GLU A 254 5.13 21.11 -13.72
N ILE A 255 4.22 20.14 -13.84
CA ILE A 255 4.44 18.92 -14.62
C ILE A 255 4.18 19.20 -16.09
N GLN A 256 5.25 19.34 -16.87
CA GLN A 256 5.18 19.57 -18.31
C GLN A 256 5.02 18.28 -19.11
N THR A 257 5.54 17.16 -18.61
CA THR A 257 5.50 15.88 -19.32
C THR A 257 5.27 14.74 -18.35
N ARG A 258 4.29 13.89 -18.67
CA ARG A 258 4.04 12.62 -17.97
C ARG A 258 4.43 11.46 -18.86
N ILE A 259 5.23 10.54 -18.34
CA ILE A 259 5.62 9.31 -19.04
C ILE A 259 4.99 8.15 -18.30
N LEU A 260 4.11 7.41 -18.96
CA LEU A 260 3.44 6.24 -18.40
C LEU A 260 3.97 4.95 -19.04
N ASN A 261 4.67 4.16 -18.24
CA ASN A 261 5.09 2.81 -18.58
C ASN A 261 4.02 1.80 -18.15
N GLY A 262 3.74 0.80 -18.98
CA GLY A 262 2.87 -0.30 -18.59
C GLY A 262 2.90 -1.47 -19.58
N ASP A 263 2.10 -2.49 -19.30
CA ASP A 263 2.03 -3.74 -20.08
C ASP A 263 1.21 -3.63 -21.38
N GLY A 264 0.54 -2.48 -21.60
CA GLY A 264 -0.32 -2.24 -22.75
C GLY A 264 -1.78 -2.68 -22.55
N ALA A 265 -2.18 -3.01 -21.32
CA ALA A 265 -3.57 -3.30 -20.98
C ALA A 265 -4.49 -2.15 -21.40
N LYS A 266 -5.70 -2.50 -21.86
CA LYS A 266 -6.69 -1.52 -22.35
C LYS A 266 -6.98 -0.44 -21.32
N TRP A 267 -7.02 -0.79 -20.04
CA TRP A 267 -7.31 0.14 -18.97
C TRP A 267 -6.16 1.12 -18.68
N ILE A 268 -4.91 0.72 -18.91
CA ILE A 268 -3.72 1.59 -18.78
C ILE A 268 -3.72 2.59 -19.94
N LYS A 269 -3.91 2.13 -21.17
CA LYS A 269 -3.98 3.02 -22.35
C LYS A 269 -5.11 4.03 -22.26
N ALA A 270 -6.25 3.62 -21.68
CA ALA A 270 -7.36 4.53 -21.45
C ALA A 270 -6.97 5.69 -20.52
N THR A 271 -5.95 5.56 -19.66
CA THR A 271 -5.46 6.66 -18.81
C THR A 271 -4.83 7.78 -19.65
N CYS A 272 -4.20 7.45 -20.78
CA CYS A 272 -3.54 8.44 -21.65
C CYS A 272 -4.50 9.18 -22.59
N GLN A 273 -5.77 8.78 -22.69
CA GLN A 273 -6.70 9.39 -23.64
C GLN A 273 -7.18 10.77 -23.20
N ASP A 274 -7.19 11.00 -21.89
CA ASP A 274 -7.79 12.19 -21.27
C ASP A 274 -6.73 13.24 -20.86
N GLN A 275 -5.43 12.97 -21.09
CA GLN A 275 -4.31 13.76 -20.59
C GLN A 275 -3.12 13.70 -21.55
N ASP A 276 -2.24 14.71 -21.53
CA ASP A 276 -0.97 14.68 -22.28
C ASP A 276 0.05 13.76 -21.59
N ILE A 277 -0.22 12.46 -21.66
CA ILE A 277 0.64 11.39 -21.14
C ILE A 277 1.24 10.63 -22.31
N HIS A 278 2.56 10.55 -22.33
CA HIS A 278 3.30 9.71 -23.26
C HIS A 278 3.34 8.28 -22.75
N PHE A 279 2.56 7.40 -23.39
CA PHE A 279 2.59 5.97 -23.10
C PHE A 279 3.85 5.31 -23.68
N GLN A 280 4.49 4.44 -22.89
CA GLN A 280 5.59 3.58 -23.29
C GLN A 280 5.30 2.14 -22.88
N LEU A 281 5.56 1.20 -23.79
CA LEU A 281 5.44 -0.21 -23.48
C LEU A 281 6.67 -0.66 -22.68
N ASP A 282 6.44 -1.26 -21.52
CA ASP A 282 7.51 -1.65 -20.62
C ASP A 282 8.50 -2.65 -21.28
N PRO A 283 9.81 -2.34 -21.32
CA PRO A 283 10.85 -3.24 -21.83
C PRO A 283 10.85 -4.64 -21.21
N PHE A 284 10.46 -4.78 -19.93
CA PHE A 284 10.33 -6.08 -19.28
C PHE A 284 9.22 -6.90 -19.92
N HIS A 285 8.05 -6.30 -20.15
CA HIS A 285 6.89 -6.97 -20.77
C HIS A 285 7.16 -7.35 -22.23
N ILE A 286 7.84 -6.48 -22.99
CA ILE A 286 8.33 -6.80 -24.34
C ILE A 286 9.23 -8.03 -24.29
N SER A 287 10.24 -8.01 -23.43
CA SER A 287 11.19 -9.12 -23.29
C SER A 287 10.48 -10.40 -22.87
N GLN A 288 9.55 -10.33 -21.91
CA GLN A 288 8.78 -11.47 -21.43
C GLN A 288 7.90 -12.07 -22.52
N ALA A 289 7.23 -11.24 -23.34
CA ALA A 289 6.42 -11.69 -24.46
C ALA A 289 7.28 -12.44 -25.49
N ILE A 290 8.44 -11.88 -25.87
CA ILE A 290 9.39 -12.53 -26.79
C ILE A 290 9.87 -13.87 -26.23
N LEU A 291 10.28 -13.92 -24.96
CA LEU A 291 10.80 -15.13 -24.32
C LEU A 291 9.78 -16.28 -24.26
N ARG A 292 8.48 -15.95 -24.10
CA ARG A 292 7.38 -16.93 -24.03
C ARG A 292 6.93 -17.44 -25.40
N SER A 293 7.01 -16.59 -26.41
CA SER A 293 6.48 -16.87 -27.75
C SER A 293 7.51 -17.46 -28.70
N VAL A 294 8.76 -17.06 -28.60
CA VAL A 294 9.86 -17.56 -29.45
C VAL A 294 10.49 -18.79 -28.80
N SER A 295 10.93 -19.77 -29.60
CA SER A 295 11.58 -20.99 -29.09
C SER A 295 13.10 -20.85 -29.06
N ASP A 296 13.69 -20.49 -30.21
CA ASP A 296 15.14 -20.40 -30.39
C ASP A 296 15.79 -19.29 -29.56
N LYS A 297 16.99 -19.56 -29.06
CA LYS A 297 17.72 -18.66 -28.16
C LYS A 297 18.38 -17.49 -28.89
N LYS A 298 18.85 -17.71 -30.12
CA LYS A 298 19.47 -16.68 -30.95
C LYS A 298 18.41 -15.68 -31.40
N ASP A 299 17.27 -16.17 -31.88
CA ASP A 299 16.14 -15.32 -32.31
C ASP A 299 15.60 -14.48 -31.15
N LYS A 300 15.48 -15.06 -29.95
CA LYS A 300 15.13 -14.29 -28.72
C LYS A 300 16.07 -13.12 -28.48
N LYS A 301 17.37 -13.38 -28.54
CA LYS A 301 18.40 -12.37 -28.25
C LYS A 301 18.38 -11.26 -29.31
N GLU A 302 18.22 -11.64 -30.58
CA GLU A 302 18.12 -10.72 -31.70
C GLU A 302 16.90 -9.81 -31.55
N LEU A 303 15.71 -10.37 -31.35
CA LEU A 303 14.48 -9.60 -31.17
C LEU A 303 14.55 -8.67 -29.95
N ILE A 304 15.01 -9.17 -28.80
CA ILE A 304 15.17 -8.34 -27.59
C ILE A 304 16.13 -7.17 -27.87
N THR A 305 17.19 -7.37 -28.65
CA THR A 305 18.14 -6.32 -29.00
C THR A 305 17.47 -5.28 -29.90
N LEU A 306 16.78 -5.69 -30.96
CA LEU A 306 16.09 -4.80 -31.89
C LEU A 306 15.07 -3.90 -31.16
N PHE A 307 14.22 -4.47 -30.31
CA PHE A 307 13.23 -3.69 -29.57
C PHE A 307 13.85 -2.77 -28.51
N ARG A 308 14.93 -3.18 -27.84
CA ARG A 308 15.69 -2.29 -26.92
C ARG A 308 16.37 -1.14 -27.65
N GLU A 309 16.79 -1.37 -28.88
CA GLU A 309 17.40 -0.36 -29.73
C GLU A 309 16.38 0.61 -30.35
N GLY A 310 15.08 0.32 -30.22
CA GLY A 310 14.01 1.10 -30.85
C GLY A 310 13.83 0.79 -32.34
N LYS A 311 14.44 -0.30 -32.84
CA LYS A 311 14.31 -0.77 -34.23
C LYS A 311 13.03 -1.59 -34.40
N VAL A 312 11.90 -0.90 -34.22
CA VAL A 312 10.57 -1.53 -34.17
C VAL A 312 10.24 -2.25 -35.49
N ASP A 313 10.48 -1.60 -36.62
CA ASP A 313 10.13 -2.16 -37.94
C ASP A 313 10.99 -3.39 -38.28
N GLU A 314 12.30 -3.33 -38.03
CA GLU A 314 13.21 -4.48 -38.20
C GLU A 314 12.80 -5.64 -37.28
N GLY A 315 12.42 -5.35 -36.04
CA GLY A 315 11.94 -6.34 -35.07
C GLY A 315 10.64 -7.02 -35.52
N LEU A 316 9.69 -6.26 -36.07
CA LEU A 316 8.44 -6.81 -36.60
C LEU A 316 8.70 -7.65 -37.86
N GLU A 317 9.57 -7.20 -38.76
CA GLU A 317 9.96 -7.97 -39.95
C GLU A 317 10.64 -9.30 -39.58
N ALA A 318 11.49 -9.31 -38.56
CA ALA A 318 12.10 -10.52 -38.04
C ALA A 318 11.06 -11.51 -37.52
N ILE A 319 10.01 -11.04 -36.82
CA ILE A 319 8.89 -11.90 -36.39
C ILE A 319 8.12 -12.46 -37.60
N THR A 320 7.90 -11.66 -38.64
CA THR A 320 7.26 -12.14 -39.88
C THR A 320 8.07 -13.24 -40.56
N LYS A 321 9.40 -13.13 -40.59
CA LYS A 321 10.27 -14.21 -41.10
C LYS A 321 10.13 -15.49 -40.27
N LEU A 322 10.06 -15.37 -38.94
CA LEU A 322 9.83 -16.53 -38.06
C LEU A 322 8.46 -17.17 -38.27
N LEU A 323 7.42 -16.38 -38.56
CA LEU A 323 6.09 -16.89 -38.91
C LEU A 323 6.14 -17.76 -40.17
N ILE A 324 6.86 -17.31 -41.21
CA ILE A 324 7.04 -18.07 -42.46
C ILE A 324 7.78 -19.39 -42.18
N ILE A 325 8.86 -19.35 -41.41
CA ILE A 325 9.68 -20.54 -41.08
C ILE A 325 8.87 -21.56 -40.26
N ASN A 326 7.99 -21.08 -39.37
CA ASN A 326 7.21 -21.93 -38.45
C ASN A 326 5.80 -22.23 -38.95
N ASN A 327 5.50 -22.02 -40.25
CA ASN A 327 4.15 -22.18 -40.80
C ASN A 327 3.59 -23.61 -40.59
N ASP A 328 4.46 -24.62 -40.62
CA ASP A 328 4.06 -26.03 -40.42
C ASP A 328 3.90 -26.42 -38.94
N ASN A 329 4.26 -25.52 -38.00
CA ASN A 329 4.12 -25.74 -36.56
C ASN A 329 3.05 -24.81 -35.98
N GLU A 330 1.80 -25.26 -36.02
CA GLU A 330 0.61 -24.51 -35.58
C GLU A 330 0.78 -23.87 -34.19
N LYS A 331 1.38 -24.61 -33.23
CA LYS A 331 1.57 -24.10 -31.86
C LYS A 331 2.61 -22.97 -31.81
N ALA A 332 3.72 -23.10 -32.53
CA ALA A 332 4.74 -22.06 -32.60
C ALA A 332 4.24 -20.84 -33.39
N PHE A 333 3.55 -21.08 -34.50
CA PHE A 333 2.91 -20.06 -35.32
C PHE A 333 1.93 -19.21 -34.52
N ASN A 334 0.97 -19.83 -33.83
CA ASN A 334 -0.03 -19.10 -33.03
C ASN A 334 0.58 -18.23 -31.92
N LYS A 335 1.69 -18.69 -31.31
CA LYS A 335 2.44 -17.90 -30.33
C LYS A 335 3.10 -16.66 -30.95
N LEU A 336 3.66 -16.81 -32.15
CA LEU A 336 4.28 -15.73 -32.89
C LEU A 336 3.24 -14.72 -33.40
N VAL A 337 2.06 -15.18 -33.83
CA VAL A 337 0.92 -14.30 -34.19
C VAL A 337 0.50 -13.48 -32.98
N THR A 338 0.30 -14.15 -31.83
CA THR A 338 -0.05 -13.45 -30.57
C THR A 338 1.00 -12.40 -30.18
N LEU A 339 2.29 -12.70 -30.36
CA LEU A 339 3.39 -11.75 -30.12
C LEU A 339 3.33 -10.57 -31.09
N TYR A 340 3.15 -10.84 -32.38
CA TYR A 340 3.07 -9.83 -33.43
C TYR A 340 1.89 -8.88 -33.17
N ASP A 341 0.70 -9.41 -32.95
CA ASP A 341 -0.51 -8.64 -32.68
C ASP A 341 -0.37 -7.77 -31.43
N TYR A 342 0.25 -8.32 -30.38
CA TYR A 342 0.55 -7.57 -29.15
C TYR A 342 1.47 -6.37 -29.42
N LEU A 343 2.58 -6.59 -30.13
CA LEU A 343 3.56 -5.53 -30.41
C LEU A 343 2.98 -4.48 -31.36
N VAL A 344 2.26 -4.89 -32.41
CA VAL A 344 1.61 -3.97 -33.35
C VAL A 344 0.51 -3.16 -32.67
N SER A 345 -0.30 -3.77 -31.82
CA SER A 345 -1.33 -3.06 -31.04
C SER A 345 -0.73 -2.03 -30.08
N ASN A 346 0.56 -2.12 -29.78
CA ASN A 346 1.32 -1.21 -28.92
C ASN A 346 2.40 -0.44 -29.67
N ARG A 347 2.35 -0.35 -31.01
CA ARG A 347 3.43 0.18 -31.84
C ARG A 347 3.89 1.58 -31.41
N ASP A 348 2.96 2.48 -31.09
CA ASP A 348 3.28 3.84 -30.67
C ASP A 348 4.06 3.87 -29.33
N GLY A 349 3.79 2.92 -28.43
CA GLY A 349 4.50 2.77 -27.16
C GLY A 349 5.85 2.05 -27.27
N LEU A 350 6.17 1.44 -28.42
CA LEU A 350 7.47 0.82 -28.67
C LEU A 350 8.55 1.84 -29.05
N ILE A 351 8.15 3.05 -29.47
CA ILE A 351 9.07 4.12 -29.82
C ILE A 351 9.47 4.85 -28.53
N THR A 352 10.64 4.51 -28.00
CA THR A 352 11.17 5.19 -26.82
C THR A 352 11.53 6.63 -27.17
N LYS A 353 10.89 7.63 -26.55
CA LYS A 353 11.43 9.00 -26.53
C LYS A 353 12.72 8.98 -25.71
N ARG A 354 13.85 8.71 -26.36
CA ARG A 354 15.20 8.67 -25.76
C ARG A 354 15.72 10.05 -25.30
N SER A 355 14.93 11.10 -25.45
CA SER A 355 15.35 12.48 -25.28
C SER A 355 14.36 13.31 -24.45
N CYS A 356 14.36 13.12 -23.13
CA CYS A 356 14.21 14.24 -22.22
C CYS A 356 15.62 14.54 -21.70
N GLY A 357 16.21 15.62 -22.21
CA GLY A 357 17.66 15.89 -22.30
C GLY A 357 18.46 16.09 -21.00
N LYS A 358 18.18 15.29 -19.97
CA LYS A 358 19.01 15.02 -18.76
C LYS A 358 18.66 13.69 -18.09
N TYR A 359 17.54 13.06 -18.45
CA TYR A 359 17.03 11.81 -17.90
C TYR A 359 17.09 10.74 -18.99
N GLN A 360 18.27 10.17 -19.18
CA GLN A 360 18.44 9.03 -20.06
C GLN A 360 17.64 7.88 -19.46
N CYS A 361 16.55 7.46 -20.10
CA CYS A 361 15.83 6.21 -19.77
C CYS A 361 16.74 5.01 -20.12
N SER A 362 17.85 4.85 -19.42
CA SER A 362 18.62 3.63 -19.39
C SER A 362 17.98 2.75 -18.31
N LEU A 363 16.79 2.20 -18.60
CA LEU A 363 16.38 0.93 -18.02
C LEU A 363 17.25 -0.18 -18.65
N THR A 364 18.57 -0.05 -18.49
CA THR A 364 19.48 -1.19 -18.59
C THR A 364 19.20 -2.03 -17.36
N THR A 365 18.34 -3.02 -17.56
CA THR A 365 18.13 -4.20 -16.73
C THR A 365 19.28 -4.45 -15.77
N ASN A 366 19.03 -4.17 -14.49
CA ASN A 366 19.29 -5.05 -13.36
C ASN A 366 18.59 -4.44 -12.14
N SER A 367 17.94 -5.28 -11.34
CA SER A 367 17.28 -4.99 -10.05
C SER A 367 16.02 -4.13 -10.05
N ILE A 368 14.91 -4.66 -10.58
CA ILE A 368 13.63 -4.66 -9.86
C ILE A 368 13.00 -6.04 -10.08
N SER A 369 13.64 -7.07 -9.50
CA SER A 369 12.95 -8.27 -9.10
C SER A 369 12.65 -8.09 -7.62
N GLY A 370 11.38 -8.28 -7.22
CA GLY A 370 11.03 -8.43 -5.82
C GLY A 370 11.74 -9.60 -5.15
#